data_AF-A0A6J0VBY1-F1
#
_entry.id   AF-A0A6J0VBY1-F1
#
_cell.length_a   1.000
_cell.length_b   1.000
_cell.length_c   1.000
_cell.angle_alpha   90.00
_cell.angle_beta   90.00
_cell.angle_gamma   90.00
#
_symmetry.space_group_name_H-M   'P 1'
#
loop_
_entity.id
_entity.type
_entity.pdbx_description
1 polymer ?
#
loop_
_entity_poly.entity_id
_entity_poly.type
_entity_poly.pdbx_seq_one_letter_code
_entity_poly.pdbx_strand_id
1 'polypeptide(L)'
;MGFDEKNVMDINGTEKKEEYFPLDSHAVENGPVTVNTTGINAKTKAGVTWNHPAYGFRQKKFQLQLTFSFLLIILLIIVIIVLLGLLSRSQEASPCFTVLTASCPDGWVGYGRICYYFADEEKDWESSKNNCSAFNASLAVVDSQEEMGFLARYKTPADHWIGLQRESEGQPWRWTNGTPFNNWFQVRGGAECAYINQEGFASSSCSRIERWICSRQIGE
;
A
#
# COMPACT_ATOMS: atom_id res chain seq x y z
N MET A 1 -21.96 -44.94 6.90
CA MET A 1 -21.73 -43.50 6.69
C MET A 1 -21.16 -43.35 5.29
N GLY A 2 -21.78 -42.52 4.46
CA GLY A 2 -21.27 -42.23 3.10
C GLY A 2 -20.21 -41.13 3.16
N PHE A 3 -19.24 -41.20 2.25
CA PHE A 3 -18.30 -40.13 2.01
C PHE A 3 -18.81 -39.31 0.82
N ASP A 4 -18.98 -37.99 1.00
CA ASP A 4 -19.38 -37.09 -0.08
C ASP A 4 -18.16 -36.74 -0.94
N GLU A 5 -18.03 -37.39 -2.10
CA GLU A 5 -17.10 -36.95 -3.14
C GLU A 5 -17.64 -35.68 -3.82
N LYS A 6 -16.77 -34.67 -4.01
CA LYS A 6 -17.05 -33.53 -4.89
C LYS A 6 -16.02 -33.47 -6.01
N ASN A 7 -16.49 -33.38 -7.24
CA ASN A 7 -15.63 -33.21 -8.41
C ASN A 7 -15.16 -31.76 -8.48
N VAL A 8 -13.86 -31.56 -8.71
CA VAL A 8 -13.24 -30.24 -8.87
C VAL A 8 -12.59 -30.19 -10.25
N MET A 9 -12.95 -29.17 -11.04
CA MET A 9 -12.32 -28.89 -12.34
C MET A 9 -11.00 -28.16 -12.11
N ASP A 10 -9.91 -28.65 -12.70
CA ASP A 10 -8.63 -27.95 -12.68
C ASP A 10 -8.53 -26.84 -13.74
N ILE A 11 -7.48 -26.01 -13.63
CA ILE A 11 -7.26 -24.82 -14.48
C ILE A 11 -7.09 -25.12 -15.97
N ASN A 12 -6.95 -26.40 -16.36
CA ASN A 12 -6.86 -26.85 -17.75
C ASN A 12 -8.15 -27.53 -18.24
N GLY A 13 -9.22 -27.53 -17.44
CA GLY A 13 -10.50 -28.12 -17.78
C GLY A 13 -10.56 -29.65 -17.61
N THR A 14 -9.64 -30.24 -16.85
CA THR A 14 -9.68 -31.67 -16.50
C THR A 14 -10.27 -31.89 -15.11
N GLU A 15 -11.17 -32.88 -15.00
CA GLU A 15 -11.89 -33.20 -13.77
C GLU A 15 -11.02 -34.06 -12.84
N LYS A 16 -10.89 -33.65 -11.57
CA LYS A 16 -10.19 -34.40 -10.51
C LYS A 16 -11.08 -34.59 -9.29
N LYS A 17 -10.83 -35.69 -8.58
CA LYS A 17 -11.39 -35.98 -7.26
C LYS A 17 -10.34 -35.64 -6.19
N GLU A 18 -10.75 -34.90 -5.17
CA GLU A 18 -9.96 -34.66 -3.96
C GLU A 18 -10.72 -35.16 -2.72
N GLU A 19 -10.02 -35.87 -1.84
CA GLU A 19 -10.55 -36.30 -0.54
C GLU A 19 -10.33 -35.21 0.51
N TYR A 20 -11.40 -34.81 1.19
CA TYR A 20 -11.35 -33.80 2.25
C TYR A 20 -11.43 -34.47 3.64
N PHE A 21 -10.33 -34.40 4.40
CA PHE A 21 -10.28 -34.86 5.79
C PHE A 21 -10.69 -33.73 6.75
N PRO A 22 -11.69 -33.91 7.62
CA PRO A 22 -12.07 -32.91 8.61
C PRO A 22 -11.00 -32.78 9.71
N LEU A 23 -10.80 -31.55 10.19
CA LEU A 23 -9.89 -31.25 11.31
C LEU A 23 -10.59 -31.54 12.65
N ASP A 24 -10.11 -32.55 13.37
CA ASP A 24 -10.56 -32.84 14.74
C ASP A 24 -10.11 -31.76 15.74
N SER A 25 -10.89 -31.64 16.82
CA SER A 25 -10.68 -30.69 17.91
C SER A 25 -10.74 -31.40 19.26
N HIS A 26 -10.14 -30.78 20.29
CA HIS A 26 -9.91 -31.29 21.66
C HIS A 26 -8.76 -32.32 21.75
N ALA A 27 -7.86 -32.27 22.75
CA ALA A 27 -8.15 -32.09 24.17
C ALA A 27 -7.04 -31.37 24.97
N VAL A 28 -7.41 -30.92 26.17
CA VAL A 28 -6.52 -30.43 27.22
C VAL A 28 -6.21 -31.59 28.17
N GLU A 29 -4.97 -31.76 28.59
CA GLU A 29 -4.65 -32.60 29.75
C GLU A 29 -3.62 -31.91 30.66
N ASN A 30 -3.92 -31.83 31.95
CA ASN A 30 -3.04 -31.31 33.00
C ASN A 30 -2.56 -32.47 33.87
N GLY A 31 -1.25 -32.60 34.08
CA GLY A 31 -0.65 -33.59 34.98
C GLY A 31 0.68 -33.05 35.56
N PRO A 32 0.91 -33.10 36.89
CA PRO A 32 2.09 -32.49 37.53
C PRO A 32 3.26 -33.49 37.71
N VAL A 33 4.23 -33.16 38.59
CA VAL A 33 5.36 -34.01 39.10
C VAL A 33 6.61 -34.00 38.19
N THR A 34 7.86 -33.73 38.63
CA THR A 34 8.45 -33.23 39.90
C THR A 34 9.82 -32.59 39.64
N VAL A 35 10.27 -31.70 40.52
CA VAL A 35 11.70 -31.30 40.61
C VAL A 35 12.50 -32.45 41.22
N ASN A 36 13.71 -32.73 40.71
CA ASN A 36 14.67 -33.60 41.37
C ASN A 36 16.11 -33.08 41.17
N THR A 37 16.89 -32.97 42.24
CA THR A 37 18.23 -32.36 42.25
C THR A 37 19.23 -33.25 42.98
N THR A 38 20.15 -33.86 42.24
CA THR A 38 21.41 -34.47 42.71
C THR A 38 22.39 -34.53 41.51
N GLY A 39 23.71 -34.33 41.59
CA GLY A 39 24.56 -33.99 42.73
C GLY A 39 25.92 -34.71 42.67
N ILE A 40 26.94 -34.09 42.06
CA ILE A 40 28.39 -34.47 42.12
C ILE A 40 29.23 -33.22 41.76
N ASN A 41 29.95 -32.56 42.68
CA ASN A 41 31.25 -32.91 43.30
C ASN A 41 32.44 -32.96 42.31
N ALA A 42 33.65 -32.41 42.57
CA ALA A 42 34.15 -31.48 43.60
C ALA A 42 35.62 -31.08 43.25
N LYS A 43 36.16 -29.97 43.81
CA LYS A 43 37.49 -29.90 44.48
C LYS A 43 37.94 -28.47 44.87
N THR A 44 38.23 -28.30 46.16
CA THR A 44 39.39 -27.60 46.79
C THR A 44 40.41 -26.91 45.88
N LYS A 45 41.06 -25.77 46.19
CA LYS A 45 41.44 -25.13 47.47
C LYS A 45 41.91 -23.67 47.12
N ALA A 46 42.20 -22.71 48.01
CA ALA A 46 42.28 -22.62 49.48
C ALA A 46 41.89 -21.18 49.93
N GLY A 47 42.15 -20.78 51.18
CA GLY A 47 41.93 -19.42 51.69
C GLY A 47 43.19 -18.57 51.82
N VAL A 48 43.07 -17.25 51.65
CA VAL A 48 44.11 -16.26 51.96
C VAL A 48 43.47 -15.14 52.80
N THR A 49 43.91 -15.00 54.05
CA THR A 49 43.48 -13.93 54.95
C THR A 49 44.34 -12.68 54.71
N TRP A 50 43.71 -11.58 54.29
CA TRP A 50 44.39 -10.28 54.15
C TRP A 50 44.14 -9.42 55.39
N ASN A 51 45.18 -9.24 56.20
CA ASN A 51 45.19 -8.23 57.26
C ASN A 51 45.38 -6.84 56.64
N HIS A 52 44.36 -5.99 56.68
CA HIS A 52 44.48 -4.61 56.24
C HIS A 52 45.16 -3.74 57.33
N PRO A 53 46.30 -3.09 57.05
CA PRO A 53 46.81 -2.04 57.91
C PRO A 53 45.98 -0.77 57.72
N ALA A 54 45.55 -0.16 58.82
CA ALA A 54 44.80 1.09 58.81
C ALA A 54 45.71 2.27 58.41
N TYR A 55 45.47 2.86 57.23
CA TYR A 55 46.14 4.08 56.77
C TYR A 55 45.16 5.23 56.59
N GLY A 56 44.81 5.88 57.70
CA GLY A 56 44.09 7.14 57.69
C GLY A 56 45.04 8.35 57.66
N PHE A 57 45.35 8.92 56.48
CA PHE A 57 45.79 10.32 56.41
C PHE A 57 45.59 10.98 55.02
N ARG A 58 45.22 12.28 55.03
CA ARG A 58 45.26 13.23 53.90
C ARG A 58 44.41 13.00 52.62
N GLN A 59 43.25 12.36 52.73
CA GLN A 59 42.26 12.25 51.64
C GLN A 59 41.74 13.59 51.04
N LYS A 60 41.74 14.71 51.80
CA LYS A 60 40.97 15.93 51.42
C LYS A 60 41.37 16.62 50.10
N LYS A 61 42.62 16.54 49.64
CA LYS A 61 43.01 17.17 48.34
C LYS A 61 42.69 16.29 47.14
N PHE A 62 42.83 14.98 47.26
CA PHE A 62 42.59 14.02 46.17
C PHE A 62 41.09 13.88 45.88
N GLN A 63 40.26 13.77 46.93
CA GLN A 63 38.80 13.79 46.80
C GLN A 63 38.31 15.06 46.10
N LEU A 64 38.81 16.24 46.51
CA LEU A 64 38.42 17.52 45.91
C LEU A 64 38.82 17.59 44.43
N GLN A 65 40.03 17.16 44.07
CA GLN A 65 40.47 17.15 42.67
C GLN A 65 39.72 16.14 41.80
N LEU A 66 39.36 14.96 42.32
CA LEU A 66 38.47 14.05 41.62
C LEU A 66 37.09 14.68 41.43
N THR A 67 36.48 15.27 42.46
CA THR A 67 35.19 15.95 42.30
C THR A 67 35.25 17.14 41.33
N PHE A 68 36.34 17.92 41.32
CA PHE A 68 36.53 18.97 40.33
C PHE A 68 36.70 18.41 38.92
N SER A 69 37.45 17.31 38.76
CA SER A 69 37.58 16.63 37.47
C SER A 69 36.23 16.11 36.97
N PHE A 70 35.44 15.44 37.82
CA PHE A 70 34.08 15.01 37.48
C PHE A 70 33.15 16.18 37.15
N LEU A 71 33.17 17.27 37.93
CA LEU A 71 32.37 18.47 37.65
C LEU A 71 32.77 19.15 36.34
N LEU A 72 34.07 19.21 36.02
CA LEU A 72 34.56 19.72 34.74
C LEU A 72 34.16 18.80 33.57
N ILE A 73 34.23 17.48 33.74
CA ILE A 73 33.77 16.51 32.72
C ILE A 73 32.25 16.63 32.51
N ILE A 74 31.46 16.77 33.57
CA ILE A 74 30.01 16.97 33.49
C ILE A 74 29.69 18.31 32.80
N LEU A 75 30.40 19.39 33.13
CA LEU A 75 30.25 20.69 32.47
C LEU A 75 30.56 20.58 30.96
N LEU A 76 31.65 19.90 30.60
CA LEU A 76 32.03 19.65 29.20
C LEU A 76 30.97 18.80 28.48
N ILE A 77 30.43 17.76 29.11
CA ILE A 77 29.34 16.95 28.55
C ILE A 77 28.07 17.78 28.34
N ILE A 78 27.69 18.63 29.30
CA ILE A 78 26.53 19.53 29.16
C ILE A 78 26.75 20.53 28.03
N VAL A 79 27.95 21.13 27.93
CA VAL A 79 28.32 22.03 26.82
C VAL A 79 28.29 21.29 25.48
N ILE A 80 28.78 20.05 25.42
CA ILE A 80 28.70 19.21 24.21
C ILE A 80 27.23 18.89 23.86
N ILE A 81 26.39 18.52 24.82
CA ILE A 81 24.96 18.26 24.58
C ILE A 81 24.24 19.53 24.10
N VAL A 82 24.56 20.70 24.66
CA VAL A 82 24.00 21.98 24.19
C VAL A 82 24.53 22.35 22.80
N LEU A 83 25.82 22.14 22.51
CA LEU A 83 26.37 22.35 21.17
C LEU A 83 25.76 21.40 20.15
N LEU A 84 25.62 20.11 20.47
CA LEU A 84 24.92 19.13 19.64
C LEU A 84 23.44 19.51 19.46
N GLY A 85 22.77 20.00 20.51
CA GLY A 85 21.38 20.49 20.46
C GLY A 85 21.19 21.76 19.62
N LEU A 86 22.19 22.65 19.61
CA LEU A 86 22.22 23.86 18.78
C LEU A 86 22.57 23.52 17.33
N LEU A 87 23.42 22.51 17.09
CA LEU A 87 23.68 21.95 15.76
C LEU A 87 22.48 21.15 15.23
N SER A 88 21.72 20.46 16.09
CA SER A 88 20.49 19.75 15.70
C SER A 88 19.28 20.67 15.53
N ARG A 89 19.42 21.99 15.74
CA ARG A 89 18.38 22.96 15.38
C ARG A 89 18.28 23.23 13.88
N SER A 90 19.25 22.77 13.09
CA SER A 90 19.06 22.52 11.66
C SER A 90 18.63 21.07 11.42
N GLN A 91 17.55 20.63 12.08
CA GLN A 91 16.65 19.68 11.43
C GLN A 91 15.78 20.45 10.44
N GLU A 92 16.44 20.99 9.41
CA GLU A 92 15.88 20.92 8.07
C GLU A 92 15.42 19.46 7.93
N ALA A 93 14.13 19.25 7.66
CA ALA A 93 13.68 17.92 7.28
C ALA A 93 14.63 17.46 6.17
N SER A 94 15.20 16.26 6.30
CA SER A 94 15.84 15.65 5.14
C SER A 94 14.85 15.79 4.00
N PRO A 95 15.23 16.33 2.84
CA PRO A 95 14.37 16.24 1.68
C PRO A 95 14.25 14.73 1.43
N CYS A 96 13.15 14.14 1.93
CA CYS A 96 12.64 12.88 1.45
C CYS A 96 12.48 13.15 -0.03
N PHE A 97 13.45 12.63 -0.80
CA PHE A 97 13.86 13.17 -2.10
C PHE A 97 12.64 13.71 -2.82
N THR A 98 12.54 15.03 -2.96
CA THR A 98 11.40 15.64 -3.65
C THR A 98 11.59 15.41 -5.14
N VAL A 99 11.49 14.14 -5.55
CA VAL A 99 10.60 13.84 -6.65
C VAL A 99 9.36 14.69 -6.39
N LEU A 100 9.00 15.50 -7.36
CA LEU A 100 7.59 15.68 -7.61
C LEU A 100 7.11 14.28 -8.01
N THR A 101 6.87 13.40 -7.02
CA THR A 101 6.13 12.15 -7.24
C THR A 101 4.77 12.64 -7.64
N ALA A 102 4.60 12.79 -8.95
CA ALA A 102 3.35 13.25 -9.51
C ALA A 102 2.32 12.22 -9.06
N SER A 103 1.52 12.64 -8.09
CA SER A 103 0.48 11.86 -7.48
C SER A 103 -0.82 12.26 -8.16
N CYS A 104 -1.80 11.37 -8.10
CA CYS A 104 -3.14 11.77 -8.46
C CYS A 104 -3.64 12.85 -7.50
N PRO A 105 -4.41 13.85 -7.99
CA PRO A 105 -5.02 14.86 -7.12
C PRO A 105 -5.94 14.23 -6.07
N ASP A 106 -6.28 15.01 -5.04
CA ASP A 106 -7.29 14.60 -4.08
C ASP A 106 -8.61 14.25 -4.78
N GLY A 107 -9.21 13.11 -4.40
CA GLY A 107 -10.41 12.57 -5.05
C GLY A 107 -10.15 11.77 -6.34
N TRP A 108 -8.91 11.64 -6.80
CA TRP A 108 -8.54 10.80 -7.95
C TRP A 108 -7.87 9.50 -7.50
N VAL A 109 -8.02 8.45 -8.31
CA VAL A 109 -7.53 7.10 -8.03
C VAL A 109 -6.42 6.75 -9.01
N GLY A 110 -5.23 6.47 -8.50
CA GLY A 110 -4.07 6.10 -9.32
C GLY A 110 -4.05 4.62 -9.68
N TYR A 111 -3.83 4.32 -10.96
CA TYR A 111 -3.48 2.98 -11.43
C TYR A 111 -2.37 3.09 -12.49
N GLY A 112 -1.23 2.43 -12.25
CA GLY A 112 -0.04 2.57 -13.08
C GLY A 112 0.46 4.01 -13.13
N ARG A 113 0.47 4.61 -14.33
CA ARG A 113 0.80 6.04 -14.55
C ARG A 113 -0.42 6.90 -14.90
N ILE A 114 -1.63 6.41 -14.63
CA ILE A 114 -2.88 7.08 -14.99
C ILE A 114 -3.66 7.39 -13.71
N CYS A 115 -4.20 8.61 -13.65
CA CYS A 115 -5.12 9.03 -12.62
C CYS A 115 -6.54 9.01 -13.17
N TYR A 116 -7.44 8.35 -12.45
CA TYR A 116 -8.85 8.24 -12.80
C TYR A 116 -9.73 9.02 -11.82
N TYR A 117 -10.73 9.72 -12.36
CA TYR A 117 -11.80 10.34 -11.58
C TYR A 117 -13.12 9.71 -11.95
N PHE A 118 -13.85 9.23 -10.95
CA PHE A 118 -15.16 8.61 -11.11
C PHE A 118 -16.21 9.62 -10.65
N ALA A 119 -17.02 10.14 -11.56
CA ALA A 119 -18.02 11.14 -11.23
C ALA A 119 -19.26 10.49 -10.59
N ASP A 120 -19.72 11.04 -9.46
CA ASP A 120 -20.98 10.64 -8.83
C ASP A 120 -22.21 11.28 -9.51
N GLU A 121 -22.01 12.44 -10.15
CA GLU A 121 -22.97 13.14 -10.99
C GLU A 121 -23.22 12.42 -12.33
N GLU A 122 -24.35 12.70 -12.97
CA GLU A 122 -24.70 12.18 -14.29
C GLU A 122 -24.86 13.33 -15.31
N LYS A 123 -24.32 13.16 -16.53
CA LYS A 123 -24.42 14.11 -17.65
C LYS A 123 -24.44 13.39 -19.00
N ASP A 124 -24.75 14.12 -20.08
CA ASP A 124 -24.53 13.62 -21.44
C ASP A 124 -23.03 13.45 -21.73
N TRP A 125 -22.69 12.72 -22.79
CA TRP A 125 -21.29 12.37 -23.09
C TRP A 125 -20.42 13.60 -23.40
N GLU A 126 -20.96 14.62 -24.09
CA GLU A 126 -20.18 15.81 -24.45
C GLU A 126 -20.00 16.74 -23.24
N SER A 127 -21.03 16.91 -22.40
CA SER A 127 -20.89 17.59 -21.11
C SER A 127 -19.90 16.89 -20.19
N SER A 128 -19.89 15.55 -20.16
CA SER A 128 -18.94 14.73 -19.39
C SER A 128 -17.50 14.92 -19.88
N LYS A 129 -17.29 14.90 -21.19
CA LYS A 129 -16.01 15.21 -21.85
C LYS A 129 -15.51 16.60 -21.50
N ASN A 130 -16.37 17.62 -21.58
CA ASN A 130 -16.02 18.99 -21.19
C ASN A 130 -15.67 19.11 -19.70
N ASN A 131 -16.31 18.32 -18.82
CA ASN A 131 -15.96 18.27 -17.41
C ASN A 131 -14.57 17.66 -17.18
N CYS A 132 -14.21 16.57 -17.86
CA CYS A 132 -12.85 16.05 -17.82
C CYS A 132 -11.81 17.05 -18.33
N SER A 133 -12.10 17.75 -19.44
CA SER A 133 -11.21 18.79 -19.99
C SER A 133 -10.93 19.92 -18.99
N ALA A 134 -11.88 20.26 -18.12
CA ALA A 134 -11.68 21.26 -17.06
C ALA A 134 -10.65 20.83 -15.99
N PHE A 135 -10.34 19.53 -15.89
CA PHE A 135 -9.30 18.98 -15.01
C PHE A 135 -7.96 18.70 -15.74
N ASN A 136 -7.79 19.21 -16.97
CA ASN A 136 -6.74 18.80 -17.91
C ASN A 136 -6.70 17.27 -18.09
N ALA A 137 -7.88 16.66 -18.24
CA ALA A 137 -8.07 15.24 -18.44
C ALA A 137 -8.94 14.96 -19.68
N SER A 138 -8.96 13.71 -20.12
CA SER A 138 -9.95 13.22 -21.09
C SER A 138 -10.99 12.36 -20.38
N LEU A 139 -12.11 12.04 -21.06
CA LEU A 139 -12.87 10.84 -20.70
C LEU A 139 -11.95 9.61 -20.80
N ALA A 140 -12.24 8.59 -19.99
CA ALA A 140 -11.33 7.46 -19.78
C ALA A 140 -10.96 6.75 -21.10
N VAL A 141 -9.68 6.78 -21.44
CA VAL A 141 -9.09 5.94 -22.49
C VAL A 141 -8.69 4.61 -21.84
N VAL A 142 -8.81 3.51 -22.59
CA VAL A 142 -8.47 2.16 -22.12
C VAL A 142 -7.55 1.49 -23.14
N ASP A 143 -6.26 1.56 -22.88
CA ASP A 143 -5.19 1.13 -23.79
C ASP A 143 -4.59 -0.24 -23.42
N SER A 144 -4.94 -0.80 -22.25
CA SER A 144 -4.46 -2.11 -21.78
C SER A 144 -5.53 -2.96 -21.08
N GLN A 145 -5.33 -4.28 -21.05
CA GLN A 145 -6.21 -5.23 -20.37
C GLN A 145 -6.18 -5.04 -18.84
N GLU A 146 -5.05 -4.57 -18.33
CA GLU A 146 -4.82 -4.15 -16.95
C GLU A 146 -5.73 -2.98 -16.56
N GLU A 147 -5.79 -1.93 -17.39
CA GLU A 147 -6.70 -0.79 -17.19
C GLU A 147 -8.17 -1.21 -17.29
N MET A 148 -8.52 -2.07 -18.25
CA MET A 148 -9.86 -2.64 -18.37
C MET A 148 -10.28 -3.38 -17.09
N GLY A 149 -9.40 -4.22 -16.55
CA GLY A 149 -9.63 -4.94 -15.30
C GLY A 149 -9.73 -4.02 -14.08
N PHE A 150 -8.94 -2.96 -14.04
CA PHE A 150 -9.03 -1.92 -13.01
C PHE A 150 -10.39 -1.19 -13.05
N LEU A 151 -10.80 -0.68 -14.22
CA LEU A 151 -12.07 0.03 -14.38
C LEU A 151 -13.28 -0.86 -14.06
N ALA A 152 -13.28 -2.11 -14.53
CA ALA A 152 -14.34 -3.07 -14.24
C ALA A 152 -14.48 -3.40 -12.74
N ARG A 153 -13.38 -3.36 -11.99
CA ARG A 153 -13.36 -3.61 -10.54
C ARG A 153 -13.70 -2.37 -9.70
N TYR A 154 -13.30 -1.19 -10.15
CA TYR A 154 -13.39 0.04 -9.34
C TYR A 154 -14.67 0.86 -9.57
N LYS A 155 -15.26 0.79 -10.77
CA LYS A 155 -16.48 1.56 -11.08
C LYS A 155 -17.66 1.18 -10.17
N THR A 156 -18.60 2.10 -9.99
CA THR A 156 -19.88 1.79 -9.33
C THR A 156 -20.76 0.89 -10.25
N PRO A 157 -21.84 0.25 -9.75
CA PRO A 157 -22.72 -0.58 -10.58
C PRO A 157 -23.31 0.13 -11.80
N ALA A 158 -23.49 1.46 -11.73
CA ALA A 158 -24.02 2.29 -12.81
C ALA A 158 -23.23 2.17 -14.14
N ASP A 159 -23.86 2.60 -15.23
CA ASP A 159 -23.19 2.82 -16.50
C ASP A 159 -22.28 4.07 -16.37
N HIS A 160 -21.07 4.05 -16.94
CA HIS A 160 -20.20 5.23 -16.96
C HIS A 160 -19.64 5.47 -18.36
N TRP A 161 -19.79 6.69 -18.87
CA TRP A 161 -19.15 7.15 -20.11
C TRP A 161 -17.64 7.01 -20.07
N ILE A 162 -17.08 6.55 -21.19
CA ILE A 162 -15.64 6.47 -21.47
C ILE A 162 -15.31 7.26 -22.73
N GLY A 163 -14.02 7.49 -22.99
CA GLY A 163 -13.53 8.37 -24.06
C GLY A 163 -13.60 7.78 -25.47
N LEU A 164 -14.59 6.94 -25.78
CA LEU A 164 -14.69 6.21 -27.05
C LEU A 164 -15.99 6.58 -27.78
N GLN A 165 -15.86 7.08 -29.01
CA GLN A 165 -16.96 7.59 -29.84
C GLN A 165 -16.83 7.15 -31.31
N ARG A 166 -17.94 7.03 -32.03
CA ARG A 166 -18.02 6.95 -33.49
C ARG A 166 -19.05 7.93 -34.03
N GLU A 167 -18.96 8.27 -35.31
CA GLU A 167 -19.87 9.25 -35.96
C GLU A 167 -21.30 8.69 -36.16
N SER A 168 -21.42 7.41 -36.47
CA SER A 168 -22.70 6.70 -36.65
C SER A 168 -22.48 5.18 -36.61
N GLU A 169 -23.54 4.38 -36.61
CA GLU A 169 -23.44 2.91 -36.64
C GLU A 169 -22.57 2.44 -37.83
N GLY A 170 -21.68 1.48 -37.56
CA GLY A 170 -20.73 0.96 -38.56
C GLY A 170 -19.50 1.84 -38.83
N GLN A 171 -19.46 3.10 -38.37
CA GLN A 171 -18.25 3.92 -38.46
C GLN A 171 -17.18 3.49 -37.44
N PRO A 172 -15.88 3.69 -37.73
CA PRO A 172 -14.80 3.31 -36.83
C PRO A 172 -14.83 4.12 -35.53
N TRP A 173 -14.62 3.43 -34.43
CA TRP A 173 -14.45 4.05 -33.12
C TRP A 173 -13.12 4.81 -33.02
N ARG A 174 -13.14 5.92 -32.28
CA ARG A 174 -12.00 6.79 -31.99
C ARG A 174 -11.98 7.15 -30.50
N TRP A 175 -10.78 7.22 -29.95
CA TRP A 175 -10.56 7.69 -28.59
C TRP A 175 -10.51 9.22 -28.53
N THR A 176 -10.84 9.81 -27.38
CA THR A 176 -10.80 11.26 -27.14
C THR A 176 -9.40 11.87 -27.19
N ASN A 177 -8.34 11.05 -27.04
CA ASN A 177 -6.95 11.46 -27.29
C ASN A 177 -6.59 11.50 -28.80
N GLY A 178 -7.55 11.23 -29.69
CA GLY A 178 -7.40 11.23 -31.14
C GLY A 178 -6.90 9.91 -31.75
N THR A 179 -6.50 8.92 -30.95
CA THR A 179 -6.03 7.63 -31.48
C THR A 179 -7.20 6.80 -32.03
N PRO A 180 -6.99 6.03 -33.12
CA PRO A 180 -8.01 5.13 -33.64
C PRO A 180 -8.15 3.91 -32.72
N PHE A 181 -9.38 3.44 -32.51
CA PHE A 181 -9.59 2.18 -31.82
C PHE A 181 -9.19 1.00 -32.72
N ASN A 182 -8.34 0.12 -32.22
CA ASN A 182 -7.85 -1.06 -32.95
C ASN A 182 -8.79 -2.29 -32.85
N ASN A 183 -9.96 -2.16 -32.23
CA ASN A 183 -10.96 -3.21 -32.03
C ASN A 183 -10.50 -4.39 -31.13
N TRP A 184 -9.61 -4.12 -30.17
CA TRP A 184 -9.11 -5.14 -29.23
C TRP A 184 -10.14 -5.68 -28.22
N PHE A 185 -11.28 -5.00 -28.07
CA PHE A 185 -12.46 -5.51 -27.35
C PHE A 185 -13.76 -5.19 -28.09
N GLN A 186 -14.81 -5.95 -27.80
CA GLN A 186 -16.14 -5.73 -28.36
C GLN A 186 -16.88 -4.62 -27.59
N VAL A 187 -17.37 -3.61 -28.30
CA VAL A 187 -18.38 -2.68 -27.81
C VAL A 187 -19.75 -3.18 -28.27
N ARG A 188 -20.66 -3.45 -27.33
CA ARG A 188 -22.03 -3.91 -27.65
C ARG A 188 -22.93 -2.74 -28.09
N GLY A 189 -23.96 -3.02 -28.88
CA GLY A 189 -24.95 -2.02 -29.34
C GLY A 189 -24.58 -1.23 -30.60
N GLY A 190 -25.55 -0.47 -31.11
CA GLY A 190 -25.49 0.23 -32.40
C GLY A 190 -25.20 1.73 -32.34
N ALA A 191 -25.12 2.35 -31.15
CA ALA A 191 -25.08 3.80 -31.00
C ALA A 191 -23.67 4.40 -30.95
N GLU A 192 -23.58 5.72 -30.78
CA GLU A 192 -22.40 6.55 -31.11
C GLU A 192 -21.39 6.70 -29.97
N CYS A 193 -21.84 6.73 -28.72
CA CYS A 193 -20.98 6.96 -27.55
C CYS A 193 -20.88 5.70 -26.68
N ALA A 194 -19.67 5.36 -26.23
CA ALA A 194 -19.43 4.15 -25.46
C ALA A 194 -19.40 4.39 -23.94
N TYR A 195 -19.90 3.41 -23.20
CA TYR A 195 -19.88 3.34 -21.73
C TYR A 195 -19.43 1.96 -21.26
N ILE A 196 -19.04 1.87 -19.99
CA ILE A 196 -18.75 0.62 -19.29
C ILE A 196 -19.81 0.32 -18.23
N ASN A 197 -20.37 -0.90 -18.26
CA ASN A 197 -21.34 -1.40 -17.29
C ASN A 197 -20.88 -2.74 -16.67
N GLN A 198 -21.73 -3.40 -15.89
CA GLN A 198 -21.37 -4.67 -15.24
C GLN A 198 -21.09 -5.83 -16.22
N GLU A 199 -21.57 -5.72 -17.46
CA GLU A 199 -21.36 -6.69 -18.54
C GLU A 199 -20.21 -6.28 -19.49
N GLY A 200 -19.42 -5.26 -19.12
CA GLY A 200 -18.32 -4.71 -19.92
C GLY A 200 -18.74 -3.53 -20.80
N PHE A 201 -18.23 -3.45 -22.03
CA PHE A 201 -18.38 -2.26 -22.89
C PHE A 201 -19.64 -2.33 -23.76
N ALA A 202 -20.34 -1.20 -23.84
CA ALA A 202 -21.56 -1.03 -24.63
C ALA A 202 -21.64 0.40 -25.18
N SER A 203 -22.63 0.67 -26.03
CA SER A 203 -22.87 1.96 -26.68
C SER A 203 -24.31 2.43 -26.50
N SER A 204 -24.49 3.73 -26.36
CA SER A 204 -25.79 4.39 -26.27
C SER A 204 -25.75 5.74 -26.97
N SER A 205 -26.92 6.36 -27.16
CA SER A 205 -27.00 7.72 -27.70
C SER A 205 -26.24 8.67 -26.77
N CYS A 206 -25.40 9.52 -27.35
CA CYS A 206 -24.56 10.46 -26.60
C CYS A 206 -25.35 11.42 -25.68
N SER A 207 -26.65 11.62 -25.93
CA SER A 207 -27.56 12.45 -25.12
C SER A 207 -28.14 11.74 -23.89
N ARG A 208 -27.86 10.44 -23.69
CA ARG A 208 -28.24 9.72 -22.46
C ARG A 208 -27.46 10.32 -21.28
N ILE A 209 -28.13 10.49 -20.13
CA ILE A 209 -27.53 11.09 -18.93
C ILE A 209 -26.97 9.96 -18.08
N GLU A 210 -25.64 9.88 -17.96
CA GLU A 210 -24.94 8.82 -17.22
C GLU A 210 -23.76 9.38 -16.44
N ARG A 211 -23.22 8.59 -15.51
CA ARG A 211 -21.93 8.90 -14.88
C ARG A 211 -20.81 8.89 -15.90
N TRP A 212 -19.64 9.38 -15.53
CA TRP A 212 -18.46 9.31 -16.39
C TRP A 212 -17.19 9.04 -15.61
N ILE A 213 -16.16 8.58 -16.34
CA ILE A 213 -14.83 8.39 -15.81
C ILE A 213 -13.88 9.29 -16.60
N CYS A 214 -13.09 10.12 -15.92
CA CYS A 214 -11.99 10.83 -16.55
C CYS A 214 -10.67 10.07 -16.36
N SER A 215 -9.74 10.22 -17.29
CA SER A 215 -8.35 9.75 -17.17
C SER A 215 -7.35 10.84 -17.59
N ARG A 216 -6.22 10.93 -16.88
CA ARG A 216 -5.06 11.74 -17.28
C ARG A 216 -3.76 11.06 -16.85
N GLN A 217 -2.66 11.29 -17.56
CA GLN A 217 -1.38 10.72 -17.13
C GLN A 217 -0.78 11.48 -15.94
N ILE A 218 0.14 10.79 -15.28
CA ILE A 218 0.97 11.31 -14.21
C ILE A 218 2.18 12.04 -14.80
N GLY A 219 2.19 13.37 -14.68
CA GLY A 219 3.34 14.22 -15.05
C GLY A 219 3.25 14.93 -16.41
N GLU A 220 2.06 15.02 -17.00
CA GLU A 220 1.73 15.88 -18.16
C GLU A 220 1.22 17.26 -17.73
#